data_AF-A0A2K6JRA3-F1
#
_entry.id   AF-A0A2K6JRA3-F1
#
_cell.length_a   1.000
_cell.length_b   1.000
_cell.length_c   1.000
_cell.angle_alpha   90.00
_cell.angle_beta   90.00
_cell.angle_gamma   90.00
#
_symmetry.space_group_name_H-M   'P 1'
#
loop_
_entity.id
_entity.type
_entity.pdbx_description
1 polymer ?
#
loop_
_entity_poly.entity_id
_entity_poly.type
_entity_poly.pdbx_seq_one_letter_code
_entity_poly.pdbx_strand_id
1 'polypeptide(L)'
;MIRPGGWCARPLCSAAVPAGRRGAVGRQGLAGGRALRVLVDMDGVLADFEGGFLRKFRARFPDQLFIALEDRRGFWVSEQYGRLRPGLTEKAISIWESKNFFFELEPLPGAVEAVKEMANLQNGILDTGCPGSHPHFPRISFPDVRQIIKLSGFQ
;
A
#
# COMPACT_ATOMS: atom_id res chain seq x y z
N MET A 1 24.81 55.03 49.37
CA MET A 1 24.94 55.17 50.84
C MET A 1 23.69 54.54 51.47
N ILE A 2 23.88 53.67 52.47
CA ILE A 2 22.88 53.23 53.49
C ILE A 2 21.87 52.13 53.10
N ARG A 3 22.19 50.87 53.46
CA ARG A 3 21.27 49.89 54.12
C ARG A 3 21.05 50.38 55.57
N PRO A 4 19.99 50.04 56.34
CA PRO A 4 19.38 48.70 56.48
C PRO A 4 17.87 48.66 56.84
N GLY A 5 17.22 47.50 56.72
CA GLY A 5 16.80 46.68 57.86
C GLY A 5 15.43 46.09 57.49
N GLY A 6 15.15 44.78 57.52
CA GLY A 6 15.60 43.75 58.44
C GLY A 6 14.47 43.52 59.44
N TRP A 7 13.83 42.36 59.38
CA TRP A 7 13.34 41.60 60.53
C TRP A 7 13.37 40.10 60.18
N CYS A 8 14.11 39.38 61.02
CA CYS A 8 14.18 37.93 61.12
C CYS A 8 12.82 37.37 61.57
N ALA A 9 12.40 36.13 61.32
CA ALA A 9 12.88 34.83 61.81
C ALA A 9 11.72 33.85 61.47
N ARG A 10 11.78 32.53 61.29
CA ARG A 10 12.76 31.44 61.51
C ARG A 10 12.17 30.17 60.81
N PRO A 11 12.92 29.06 60.73
CA PRO A 11 12.80 28.02 59.70
C PRO A 11 11.88 26.87 60.08
N LEU A 12 11.37 26.16 59.08
CA LEU A 12 10.86 24.81 59.25
C LEU A 12 11.86 23.79 58.72
N CYS A 13 12.14 22.85 59.60
CA CYS A 13 13.19 21.85 59.53
C CYS A 13 13.04 20.87 58.36
N SER A 14 14.23 20.48 57.91
CA SER A 14 14.62 19.30 57.15
C SER A 14 13.74 18.06 57.31
N ALA A 15 13.49 17.39 56.18
CA ALA A 15 13.40 15.93 56.13
C ALA A 15 14.14 15.45 54.89
N ALA A 16 15.40 15.03 55.09
CA ALA A 16 16.16 14.29 54.11
C ALA A 16 15.46 12.95 53.83
N VAL A 17 15.08 12.72 52.58
CA VAL A 17 14.61 11.41 52.11
C VAL A 17 15.84 10.50 51.96
N PRO A 18 15.83 9.27 52.52
CA PRO A 18 17.01 8.44 52.57
C PRO A 18 17.41 7.95 51.17
N ALA A 19 18.73 7.88 50.96
CA ALA A 19 19.36 7.21 49.82
C ALA A 19 19.08 5.70 49.89
N GLY A 20 17.92 5.30 49.37
CA GLY A 20 17.51 3.91 49.21
C GLY A 20 17.93 3.38 47.84
N ARG A 21 18.91 2.47 47.86
CA ARG A 21 19.30 1.47 46.84
C ARG A 21 18.75 1.72 45.43
N ARG A 22 19.67 2.02 44.50
CA ARG A 22 19.52 1.85 43.04
C ARG A 22 19.01 0.43 42.76
N GLY A 23 17.70 0.25 42.72
CA GLY A 23 17.07 -0.81 41.97
C GLY A 23 17.51 -0.58 40.53
N ALA A 24 18.19 -1.56 39.94
CA ALA A 24 18.34 -1.61 38.50
C ALA A 24 16.93 -1.57 37.92
N VAL A 25 16.49 -0.39 37.49
CA VAL A 25 15.41 -0.27 36.53
C VAL A 25 15.93 -1.04 35.35
N GLY A 26 15.49 -2.30 35.25
CA GLY A 26 15.66 -3.10 34.07
C GLY A 26 15.30 -2.18 32.92
N ARG A 27 16.30 -1.89 32.10
CA ARG A 27 16.15 -1.21 30.84
C ARG A 27 15.19 -2.13 30.08
N GLN A 28 13.88 -1.88 30.18
CA GLN A 28 12.91 -2.43 29.25
C GLN A 28 13.30 -1.80 27.93
N GLY A 29 14.21 -2.48 27.24
CA GLY A 29 14.76 -2.04 25.99
C GLY A 29 13.62 -1.95 25.00
N LEU A 30 13.39 -0.75 24.49
CA LEU A 30 12.98 -0.52 23.11
C LEU A 30 11.83 -1.41 22.59
N ALA A 31 10.79 -1.70 23.37
CA ALA A 31 9.61 -2.43 22.89
C ALA A 31 8.59 -1.49 22.22
N GLY A 32 9.09 -0.53 21.43
CA GLY A 32 8.29 0.47 20.72
C GLY A 32 8.78 0.64 19.28
N GLY A 33 9.28 -0.43 18.67
CA GLY A 33 9.67 -0.42 17.27
C GLY A 33 8.46 -0.10 16.40
N ARG A 34 8.45 1.10 15.79
CA ARG A 34 7.38 1.51 14.89
C ARG A 34 7.28 0.47 13.76
N ALA A 35 6.13 -0.17 13.62
CA ALA A 35 5.91 -1.16 12.57
C ALA A 35 6.20 -0.53 11.19
N LEU A 36 6.94 -1.25 10.35
CA LEU A 36 7.16 -0.86 8.97
C LEU A 36 5.83 -0.92 8.23
N ARG A 37 5.46 0.14 7.53
CA ARG A 37 4.28 0.15 6.67
C ARG A 37 4.70 -0.01 5.22
N VAL A 38 4.13 -0.99 4.55
CA VAL A 38 4.36 -1.25 3.13
C VAL A 38 3.04 -1.05 2.40
N LEU A 39 3.04 -0.18 1.40
CA LEU A 39 1.90 -0.01 0.48
C LEU A 39 2.15 -0.89 -0.74
N VAL A 40 1.24 -1.81 -1.04
CA VAL A 40 1.36 -2.71 -2.19
C VAL A 40 0.28 -2.38 -3.20
N ASP A 41 0.70 -2.03 -4.41
CA ASP A 41 -0.21 -1.75 -5.53
C ASP A 41 -0.91 -3.04 -6.00
N MET A 42 -2.00 -2.92 -6.75
CA MET A 42 -2.77 -4.06 -7.26
C MET A 42 -2.42 -4.37 -8.71
N ASP A 43 -2.71 -3.44 -9.61
CA ASP A 43 -2.63 -3.66 -11.06
C ASP A 43 -1.18 -3.59 -11.54
N GLY A 44 -0.67 -4.69 -12.09
CA GLY A 44 0.74 -4.82 -12.48
C GLY A 44 1.70 -5.13 -11.33
N VAL A 45 1.19 -5.36 -10.11
CA VAL A 45 1.99 -5.80 -8.95
C VAL A 45 1.44 -7.09 -8.34
N LEU A 46 0.15 -7.13 -8.02
CA LEU A 46 -0.53 -8.35 -7.56
C LEU A 46 -1.28 -9.04 -8.68
N ALA A 47 -1.97 -8.27 -9.53
CA ALA A 47 -2.79 -8.76 -10.62
C ALA A 47 -2.15 -8.45 -11.99
N ASP A 48 -2.14 -9.43 -12.89
CA ASP A 48 -1.63 -9.32 -14.27
C ASP A 48 -2.61 -8.52 -15.15
N PHE A 49 -2.65 -7.19 -14.94
CA PHE A 49 -3.50 -6.29 -15.72
C PHE A 49 -3.14 -6.32 -17.21
N GLU A 50 -1.85 -6.19 -17.56
CA GLU A 50 -1.38 -6.10 -18.94
C GLU A 50 -1.64 -7.38 -19.73
N GLY A 51 -1.32 -8.55 -19.17
CA GLY A 51 -1.60 -9.83 -19.80
C GLY A 51 -3.10 -10.12 -19.86
N GLY A 52 -3.85 -9.84 -18.80
CA GLY A 52 -5.32 -9.97 -18.78
C GLY A 52 -5.99 -9.09 -19.83
N PHE A 53 -5.57 -7.83 -19.94
CA PHE A 53 -5.98 -6.90 -20.97
C PHE A 53 -5.69 -7.46 -22.37
N LEU A 54 -4.45 -7.84 -22.66
CA LEU A 54 -4.05 -8.27 -24.01
C LEU A 54 -4.80 -9.54 -24.44
N ARG A 55 -4.98 -10.51 -23.53
CA ARG A 55 -5.76 -11.73 -23.79
C ARG A 55 -7.20 -11.39 -24.19
N LYS A 56 -7.89 -10.56 -23.39
CA LYS A 56 -9.28 -10.17 -23.65
C LYS A 56 -9.43 -9.27 -24.88
N PHE A 57 -8.48 -8.37 -25.10
CA PHE A 57 -8.47 -7.50 -26.29
C PHE A 57 -8.37 -8.32 -27.57
N ARG A 58 -7.42 -9.26 -27.65
CA ARG A 58 -7.25 -10.14 -28.83
C ARG A 58 -8.44 -11.07 -29.05
N ALA A 59 -9.08 -11.54 -27.97
CA ALA A 59 -10.29 -12.37 -28.07
C ALA A 59 -11.50 -11.57 -28.58
N ARG A 60 -11.70 -10.34 -28.09
CA ARG A 60 -12.86 -9.51 -28.44
C ARG A 60 -12.71 -8.81 -29.80
N PHE A 61 -11.48 -8.47 -30.19
CA PHE A 61 -11.17 -7.72 -31.40
C PHE A 61 -10.08 -8.43 -32.23
N PRO A 62 -10.34 -9.65 -32.74
CA PRO A 62 -9.33 -10.49 -33.38
C PRO A 62 -8.69 -9.86 -34.63
N ASP A 63 -9.42 -9.00 -35.34
CA ASP A 63 -8.95 -8.35 -36.57
C ASP A 63 -8.25 -7.00 -36.34
N GLN A 64 -8.07 -6.59 -35.08
CA GLN A 64 -7.42 -5.32 -34.74
C GLN A 64 -5.94 -5.51 -34.45
N LEU A 65 -5.16 -4.46 -34.73
CA LEU A 65 -3.77 -4.40 -34.30
C LEU A 65 -3.70 -4.41 -32.77
N PHE A 66 -2.71 -5.10 -32.24
CA PHE A 66 -2.41 -5.15 -30.81
C PHE A 66 -0.93 -4.87 -30.58
N ILE A 67 -0.60 -4.55 -29.34
CA ILE A 67 0.77 -4.29 -28.90
C ILE A 67 1.21 -5.49 -28.07
N ALA A 68 2.31 -6.13 -28.45
CA ALA A 68 2.89 -7.21 -27.67
C ALA A 68 3.38 -6.67 -26.31
N LEU A 69 3.42 -7.52 -25.27
CA LEU A 69 3.81 -7.08 -23.93
C LEU A 69 5.23 -6.50 -23.90
N GLU A 70 6.12 -7.06 -24.72
CA GLU A 70 7.51 -6.63 -24.87
C GLU A 70 7.63 -5.24 -25.51
N ASP A 71 6.62 -4.82 -26.26
CA ASP A 71 6.53 -3.54 -26.97
C ASP A 71 5.71 -2.49 -26.20
N ARG A 72 5.13 -2.84 -25.04
CA ARG A 72 4.39 -1.88 -24.20
C ARG A 72 5.32 -0.81 -23.67
N ARG A 73 4.92 0.46 -23.84
CA ARG A 73 5.63 1.64 -23.35
C ARG A 73 4.66 2.62 -22.72
N GLY A 74 5.10 3.26 -21.65
CA GLY A 74 4.29 4.20 -20.89
C GLY A 74 3.19 3.51 -20.08
N PHE A 75 2.70 4.23 -19.07
CA PHE A 75 1.73 3.72 -18.12
C PHE A 75 0.33 3.52 -18.74
N TRP A 76 -0.09 4.42 -19.65
CA TRP A 76 -1.44 4.41 -20.21
C TRP A 76 -1.57 3.54 -21.46
N VAL A 77 -2.19 2.37 -21.33
CA VAL A 77 -2.52 1.46 -22.44
C VAL A 77 -3.33 2.18 -23.52
N SER A 78 -4.38 2.92 -23.12
CA SER A 78 -5.29 3.65 -24.01
C SER A 78 -4.57 4.68 -24.90
N GLU A 79 -3.55 5.36 -24.38
CA GLU A 79 -2.75 6.32 -25.14
C GLU A 79 -1.89 5.62 -26.20
N GLN A 80 -1.21 4.52 -25.84
CA GLN A 80 -0.37 3.80 -26.80
C GLN A 80 -1.23 3.17 -27.91
N TYR A 81 -2.39 2.60 -27.56
CA TYR A 81 -3.35 2.08 -28.54
C TYR A 81 -3.92 3.17 -29.44
N GLY A 82 -4.22 4.36 -28.90
CA GLY A 82 -4.68 5.51 -29.69
C GLY A 82 -3.69 5.98 -30.74
N ARG A 83 -2.38 5.91 -30.42
CA ARG A 83 -1.30 6.22 -31.37
C ARG A 83 -1.15 5.16 -32.47
N LEU A 84 -1.53 3.92 -32.20
CA LEU A 84 -1.42 2.81 -33.17
C LEU A 84 -2.45 2.94 -34.29
N ARG A 85 -3.71 3.24 -33.95
CA ARG A 85 -4.78 3.50 -34.92
C ARG A 85 -5.92 4.28 -34.27
N PRO A 86 -6.51 5.27 -34.97
CA PRO A 86 -7.72 5.95 -34.49
C PRO A 86 -8.84 4.97 -34.15
N GLY A 87 -9.54 5.18 -33.03
CA GLY A 87 -10.62 4.32 -32.56
C GLY A 87 -10.19 3.12 -31.71
N LEU A 88 -8.87 2.89 -31.54
CA LEU A 88 -8.39 1.82 -30.65
C LEU A 88 -8.37 2.22 -29.18
N THR A 89 -8.33 3.53 -28.87
CA THR A 89 -8.43 4.04 -27.50
C THR A 89 -9.72 3.57 -26.84
N GLU A 90 -10.86 3.77 -27.50
CA GLU A 90 -12.20 3.43 -26.98
C GLU A 90 -12.37 1.91 -26.87
N LYS A 91 -11.82 1.16 -27.85
CA LYS A 91 -11.84 -0.30 -27.81
C LYS A 91 -11.00 -0.84 -26.64
N ALA A 92 -9.82 -0.29 -26.41
CA ALA A 92 -8.98 -0.66 -25.29
C ALA A 92 -9.70 -0.39 -23.96
N ILE A 93 -10.26 0.82 -23.81
CA ILE A 93 -11.04 1.23 -22.63
C ILE A 93 -12.19 0.25 -22.34
N SER A 94 -12.92 -0.15 -23.39
CA SER A 94 -14.06 -1.07 -23.26
C SER A 94 -13.70 -2.46 -22.71
N ILE A 95 -12.41 -2.84 -22.71
CA ILE A 95 -11.95 -4.11 -22.14
C ILE A 95 -11.96 -4.03 -20.61
N TRP A 96 -11.29 -3.05 -20.00
CA TRP A 96 -11.26 -2.98 -18.54
C TRP A 96 -12.54 -2.42 -17.92
N GLU A 97 -13.36 -1.71 -18.69
CA GLU A 97 -14.73 -1.36 -18.28
C GLU A 97 -15.72 -2.53 -18.36
N SER A 98 -15.32 -3.65 -18.98
CA SER A 98 -16.19 -4.83 -19.07
C SER A 98 -16.39 -5.51 -17.73
N LYS A 99 -17.58 -6.06 -17.53
CA LYS A 99 -17.90 -6.83 -16.33
C LYS A 99 -16.91 -7.98 -16.15
N ASN A 100 -16.52 -8.23 -14.90
CA ASN A 100 -15.56 -9.25 -14.48
C ASN A 100 -14.12 -9.06 -14.98
N PHE A 101 -13.77 -7.96 -15.66
CA PHE A 101 -12.38 -7.75 -16.10
C PHE A 101 -11.38 -7.91 -14.95
N PHE A 102 -11.54 -7.10 -13.90
CA PHE A 102 -10.65 -7.11 -12.73
C PHE A 102 -10.75 -8.38 -11.89
N PHE A 103 -11.93 -9.02 -11.86
CA PHE A 103 -12.14 -10.23 -11.07
C PHE A 103 -11.42 -11.44 -11.67
N GLU A 104 -11.29 -11.48 -13.00
CA GLU A 104 -10.69 -12.59 -13.74
C GLU A 104 -9.19 -12.34 -14.03
N LEU A 105 -8.56 -11.36 -13.38
CA LEU A 105 -7.12 -11.16 -13.52
C LEU A 105 -6.36 -12.25 -12.75
N GLU A 106 -5.41 -12.87 -13.45
CA GLU A 106 -4.47 -13.83 -12.86
C GLU A 106 -3.50 -13.11 -11.93
N PRO A 107 -2.98 -13.77 -10.88
CA PRO A 107 -1.95 -13.17 -10.05
C PRO A 107 -0.64 -13.10 -10.82
N LEU A 108 0.20 -12.12 -10.47
CA LEU A 108 1.60 -12.16 -10.88
C LEU A 108 2.33 -13.30 -10.14
N PRO A 109 3.25 -14.03 -10.82
CA PRO A 109 3.99 -15.12 -10.19
C PRO A 109 4.72 -14.68 -8.92
N GLY A 110 4.49 -15.37 -7.81
CA GLY A 110 5.12 -15.08 -6.51
C GLY A 110 4.50 -13.92 -5.74
N ALA A 111 3.54 -13.18 -6.32
CA ALA A 111 2.97 -11.99 -5.68
C ALA A 111 2.12 -12.35 -4.45
N VAL A 112 1.31 -13.40 -4.54
CA VAL A 112 0.45 -13.86 -3.46
C VAL A 112 1.28 -14.42 -2.31
N GLU A 113 2.30 -15.22 -2.62
CA GLU A 113 3.22 -15.81 -1.66
C GLU A 113 4.00 -14.72 -0.91
N ALA A 114 4.56 -13.76 -1.65
CA ALA A 114 5.31 -12.65 -1.07
C ALA A 114 4.42 -11.81 -0.13
N VAL A 115 3.18 -11.52 -0.51
CA VAL A 115 2.23 -10.80 0.36
C VAL A 115 1.88 -11.60 1.60
N LYS A 116 1.63 -12.91 1.48
CA LYS A 116 1.35 -13.79 2.62
C LYS A 116 2.55 -13.81 3.60
N GLU A 117 3.77 -13.90 3.09
CA GLU A 117 4.99 -13.84 3.91
C GLU A 117 5.14 -12.48 4.59
N MET A 118 4.99 -11.37 3.85
CA MET A 118 5.08 -10.01 4.39
C MET A 118 4.06 -9.76 5.50
N ALA A 119 2.82 -10.23 5.34
CA ALA A 119 1.75 -10.08 6.33
C ALA A 119 2.01 -10.87 7.62
N ASN A 120 2.82 -11.94 7.56
CA ASN A 120 3.16 -12.76 8.72
C ASN A 120 4.36 -12.22 9.53
N LEU A 121 5.02 -11.16 9.05
CA LEU A 121 6.10 -10.50 9.79
C LEU A 121 5.52 -9.68 10.94
N GLN A 122 5.96 -9.97 12.18
CA GLN A 122 5.44 -9.38 13.43
C GLN A 122 5.56 -7.84 13.52
N ASN A 123 6.29 -7.21 12.59
CA ASN A 123 6.63 -5.79 12.61
C ASN A 123 6.12 -5.04 11.36
N GLY A 124 5.31 -5.66 10.49
CA GLY A 124 4.84 -5.07 9.24
C GLY A 124 3.33 -4.78 9.23
N ILE A 125 2.92 -3.60 8.76
CA ILE A 125 1.54 -3.29 8.37
C ILE A 125 1.50 -3.23 6.84
N LEU A 126 0.63 -4.02 6.23
CA LEU A 126 0.41 -4.07 4.79
C LEU A 126 -0.91 -3.36 4.44
N ASP A 127 -0.83 -2.29 3.64
CA ASP A 127 -2.00 -1.64 3.05
C ASP A 127 -1.94 -1.81 1.53
N THR A 128 -2.99 -2.37 0.92
CA THR A 128 -3.08 -2.51 -0.54
C THR A 128 -3.92 -1.38 -1.14
N GLY A 129 -3.42 -0.68 -2.17
CA GLY A 129 -4.22 0.33 -2.87
C GLY A 129 -3.59 0.77 -4.19
N CYS A 130 -4.43 1.11 -5.17
CA CYS A 130 -3.97 1.62 -6.48
C CYS A 130 -3.62 3.12 -6.40
N PRO A 131 -2.34 3.53 -6.59
CA PRO A 131 -1.95 4.92 -6.60
C PRO A 131 -2.03 5.47 -8.04
N GLY A 132 -3.25 5.78 -8.52
CA GLY A 132 -3.38 6.37 -9.86
C GLY A 132 -4.77 6.26 -10.46
N SER A 133 -5.78 6.89 -9.86
CA SER A 133 -7.10 6.97 -10.48
C SER A 133 -7.10 7.95 -11.66
N HIS A 134 -7.22 7.45 -12.88
CA HIS A 134 -7.73 8.21 -14.03
C HIS A 134 -9.18 8.67 -13.69
N PRO A 135 -9.69 9.83 -14.17
CA PRO A 135 -11.03 10.35 -13.82
C PRO A 135 -12.23 9.43 -14.13
N HIS A 136 -12.02 8.30 -14.81
CA HIS A 136 -13.06 7.31 -15.12
C HIS A 136 -12.93 5.98 -14.34
N PHE A 137 -11.97 5.86 -13.41
CA PHE A 137 -11.87 4.66 -12.58
C PHE A 137 -12.90 4.71 -11.43
N PRO A 138 -13.77 3.71 -11.27
CA PRO A 138 -14.60 3.62 -10.07
C PRO A 138 -13.70 3.41 -8.84
N ARG A 139 -13.96 4.18 -7.77
CA ARG A 139 -13.35 3.94 -6.46
C ARG A 139 -13.93 2.63 -5.90
N ILE A 140 -13.23 1.52 -6.12
CA ILE A 140 -13.58 0.24 -5.50
C ILE A 140 -12.72 0.10 -4.25
N SER A 141 -13.32 0.39 -3.09
CA SER A 141 -12.72 0.16 -1.79
C SER A 141 -12.99 -1.29 -1.37
N PHE A 142 -11.96 -2.15 -1.44
CA PHE A 142 -12.01 -3.49 -0.86
C PHE A 142 -11.66 -3.39 0.63
N PRO A 143 -12.49 -3.94 1.55
CA PRO A 143 -12.36 -3.63 2.97
C PRO A 143 -11.31 -4.48 3.71
N ASP A 144 -10.72 -5.50 3.08
CA ASP A 144 -9.74 -6.37 3.74
C ASP A 144 -8.90 -7.14 2.70
N VAL A 145 -7.57 -7.16 2.86
CA VAL A 145 -6.64 -7.97 2.06
C VAL A 145 -7.03 -9.46 2.12
N ARG A 146 -7.61 -9.91 3.24
CA ARG A 146 -8.15 -11.27 3.40
C ARG A 146 -9.36 -11.54 2.50
N GLN A 147 -10.15 -10.53 2.17
CA GLN A 147 -11.23 -10.66 1.19
C GLN A 147 -10.69 -10.67 -0.23
N ILE A 148 -9.64 -9.91 -0.54
CA ILE A 148 -8.99 -9.96 -1.86
C ILE A 148 -8.44 -11.37 -2.10
N ILE A 149 -7.65 -11.90 -1.16
CA ILE A 149 -7.08 -13.27 -1.25
C ILE A 149 -8.17 -14.36 -1.29
N LYS A 150 -9.28 -14.20 -0.56
CA LYS A 150 -10.42 -15.16 -0.60
C LYS A 150 -11.30 -15.04 -1.84
N LEU A 151 -11.53 -13.84 -2.36
CA LEU A 151 -12.42 -13.60 -3.51
C LEU A 151 -11.72 -13.94 -4.83
N SER A 152 -10.39 -13.81 -4.89
CA SER A 152 -9.59 -14.20 -6.06
C SER A 152 -9.26 -15.69 -6.13
N GLY A 153 -9.85 -16.54 -5.27
CA GLY A 153 -9.70 -17.99 -5.37
C GLY A 153 -8.31 -18.55 -5.05
N PHE A 154 -7.40 -17.77 -4.46
CA PHE A 154 -6.07 -18.23 -4.03
C PHE A 154 -6.15 -18.99 -2.70
N GLN A 155 -6.67 -20.22 -2.73
CA GLN A 155 -6.47 -21.18 -1.64
C GLN A 155 -5.01 -21.63 -1.58
#